data_AF-A0A645DIB1-F1
#
_entry.id   AF-A0A645DIB1-F1
#
_cell.length_a   1.000
_cell.length_b   1.000
_cell.length_c   1.000
_cell.angle_alpha   90.00
_cell.angle_beta   90.00
_cell.angle_gamma   90.00
#
_symmetry.space_group_name_H-M   'P 1'
#
loop_
_entity.id
_entity.type
_entity.pdbx_description
1 polymer ?
#
loop_
_entity_poly.entity_id
_entity_poly.type
_entity_poly.pdbx_seq_one_letter_code
_entity_poly.pdbx_strand_id
1 'polypeptide(L)'
;MVIATDADVDGMHIRLLLLTFFLQFYPDLVRSGHLYILQTPLFRVRNKQKTIYCYTDPERVNAINELGPRPEITRFKGLGEISPDEFRHLIGPKIRLENVLLKKDNGLDELLRFYMGKNTPDRQVFIIDNLRIEEDIPEVVAN
;
A
#
# COMPACT_ATOMS: atom_id res chain seq x y z
N MET A 1 -11.49 11.09 -4.76
CA MET A 1 -10.06 11.40 -4.59
C MET A 1 -9.30 10.10 -4.41
N VAL A 2 -8.22 9.88 -5.16
CA VAL A 2 -7.39 8.67 -5.04
C VAL A 2 -5.97 9.09 -4.71
N ILE A 3 -5.42 8.55 -3.63
CA ILE A 3 -4.02 8.69 -3.24
C ILE A 3 -3.27 7.50 -3.81
N ALA A 4 -2.29 7.76 -4.68
CA ALA A 4 -1.36 6.75 -5.18
C ALA A 4 0.04 7.08 -4.65
N THR A 5 0.65 6.12 -3.96
CA THR A 5 2.02 6.21 -3.45
C THR A 5 2.70 4.87 -3.69
N ASP A 6 4.03 4.86 -3.61
CA ASP A 6 4.81 3.64 -3.65
C ASP A 6 4.46 2.73 -2.47
N ALA A 7 4.75 1.43 -2.64
CA ALA A 7 4.51 0.39 -1.64
C ALA A 7 5.68 0.24 -0.65
N ASP A 8 6.66 1.13 -0.70
CA ASP A 8 7.83 1.17 0.16
C ASP A 8 7.59 2.04 1.42
N VAL A 9 8.63 2.15 2.25
CA VAL A 9 8.58 2.88 3.53
C VAL A 9 8.31 4.38 3.32
N ASP A 10 8.92 4.98 2.30
CA ASP A 10 8.73 6.40 1.99
C ASP A 10 7.32 6.66 1.47
N GLY A 11 6.78 5.77 0.62
CA GLY A 11 5.42 5.80 0.14
C GLY A 11 4.40 5.69 1.28
N MET A 12 4.63 4.83 2.27
CA MET A 12 3.80 4.75 3.48
C MET A 12 3.83 6.05 4.29
N HIS A 13 4.99 6.69 4.42
CA HIS A 13 5.11 7.96 5.13
C HIS A 13 4.36 9.08 4.41
N ILE A 14 4.54 9.22 3.09
CA ILE A 14 3.80 10.20 2.27
C ILE A 14 2.29 9.97 2.38
N ARG A 15 1.86 8.70 2.33
CA ARG A 15 0.46 8.31 2.48
C ARG A 15 -0.09 8.79 3.82
N LEU A 16 0.63 8.57 4.93
CA LEU A 16 0.21 9.02 6.25
C LEU A 16 0.08 10.55 6.34
N LEU A 17 1.02 11.30 5.75
CA LEU A 17 0.97 12.77 5.70
C LEU A 17 -0.25 13.27 4.92
N LEU A 18 -0.53 12.67 3.75
CA LEU A 18 -1.71 13.02 2.95
C LEU A 18 -3.01 12.67 3.67
N LEU A 19 -3.09 11.49 4.30
CA LEU A 19 -4.26 11.12 5.10
C LEU A 19 -4.50 12.11 6.24
N THR A 20 -3.45 12.49 6.96
CA THR A 20 -3.51 13.49 8.03
C THR A 20 -4.02 14.83 7.51
N PHE A 21 -3.50 15.29 6.37
CA PHE A 21 -3.95 16.51 5.71
C PHE A 21 -5.44 16.46 5.37
N PHE A 22 -5.93 15.37 4.75
CA PHE A 22 -7.35 15.24 4.43
C PHE A 22 -8.22 15.13 5.68
N LEU A 23 -7.78 14.43 6.71
CA LEU A 23 -8.51 14.30 7.97
C LEU A 23 -8.62 15.64 8.71
N GLN A 24 -7.59 16.49 8.65
CA GLN A 24 -7.56 17.77 9.35
C GLN A 24 -8.28 18.88 8.59
N PHE A 25 -8.03 19.00 7.28
CA PHE A 25 -8.53 20.13 6.48
C PHE A 25 -9.80 19.81 5.69
N TYR A 26 -10.05 18.52 5.39
CA TYR A 26 -11.20 18.08 4.58
C TYR A 26 -11.91 16.85 5.19
N PRO A 27 -12.24 16.84 6.49
CA PRO A 27 -12.80 15.65 7.14
C PRO A 27 -14.11 15.18 6.50
N ASP A 28 -14.90 16.08 5.93
CA ASP A 28 -16.17 15.73 5.27
C ASP A 28 -15.96 14.92 3.98
N LEU A 29 -14.85 15.13 3.27
CA LEU A 29 -14.48 14.29 2.11
C LEU A 29 -14.23 12.85 2.53
N VAL A 30 -13.58 12.65 3.68
CA VAL A 30 -13.28 11.33 4.24
C VAL A 30 -14.56 10.70 4.78
N ARG A 31 -15.37 11.44 5.55
CA ARG A 31 -16.65 10.96 6.10
C ARG A 31 -17.65 10.54 5.04
N SER A 32 -17.66 11.20 3.90
CA SER A 32 -18.52 10.86 2.77
C SER A 32 -18.00 9.69 1.93
N GLY A 33 -16.88 9.07 2.31
CA GLY A 33 -16.33 7.90 1.63
C GLY A 33 -15.70 8.20 0.28
N HIS A 34 -15.25 9.45 0.04
CA HIS A 34 -14.69 9.87 -1.25
C HIS A 34 -13.15 9.85 -1.31
N LEU A 35 -12.48 9.37 -0.26
CA LEU A 35 -11.03 9.22 -0.22
C LEU A 35 -10.65 7.74 -0.33
N TYR A 36 -9.76 7.43 -1.29
CA TYR A 36 -9.31 6.08 -1.57
C TYR A 36 -7.79 6.03 -1.66
N ILE A 37 -7.21 4.89 -1.30
CA ILE A 37 -5.80 4.56 -1.53
C ILE A 37 -5.74 3.58 -2.70
N LEU A 38 -4.91 3.88 -3.70
CA LEU A 38 -4.60 2.95 -4.77
C LEU A 38 -3.68 1.87 -4.23
N GLN A 39 -4.11 0.62 -4.33
CA GLN A 39 -3.22 -0.51 -4.11
C GLN A 39 -2.39 -0.73 -5.36
N THR A 40 -1.09 -0.93 -5.18
CA THR A 40 -0.12 -1.15 -6.26
C THR A 40 0.38 -2.59 -6.18
N PRO A 41 0.59 -3.26 -7.32
CA PRO A 41 1.08 -4.63 -7.30
C PRO A 41 2.52 -4.67 -6.81
N LEU A 42 2.83 -5.66 -5.98
CA LEU A 42 4.19 -5.94 -5.50
C LEU A 42 4.95 -6.82 -6.51
N PHE A 43 4.22 -7.65 -7.26
CA PHE A 43 4.81 -8.57 -8.23
C PHE A 43 4.00 -8.61 -9.53
N ARG A 44 4.69 -8.95 -10.62
CA ARG A 44 4.10 -9.39 -11.88
C ARG A 44 4.64 -10.78 -12.20
N VAL A 45 3.76 -11.73 -12.41
CA VAL A 45 4.09 -13.09 -12.84
C VAL A 45 3.50 -13.29 -14.23
N ARG A 46 4.33 -13.64 -15.21
CA ARG A 46 3.88 -13.79 -16.61
C ARG A 46 4.49 -14.98 -17.32
N ASN A 47 3.76 -15.49 -18.30
CA ASN A 47 4.28 -16.41 -19.31
C ASN A 47 3.97 -15.85 -20.71
N LYS A 48 4.16 -16.66 -21.76
CA LYS A 48 3.90 -16.25 -23.15
C LYS A 48 2.42 -15.89 -23.45
N GLN A 49 1.49 -16.37 -22.62
CA GLN A 49 0.04 -16.27 -22.89
C GLN A 49 -0.68 -15.35 -21.90
N LYS A 50 -0.23 -15.28 -20.64
CA LYS A 50 -0.94 -14.62 -19.54
C LYS A 50 0.00 -13.84 -18.64
N THR A 51 -0.47 -12.70 -18.15
CA THR A 51 0.20 -11.84 -17.14
C THR A 51 -0.72 -11.69 -15.94
N ILE A 52 -0.19 -11.85 -14.73
CA ILE A 52 -0.90 -11.76 -13.46
C ILE A 52 -0.15 -10.77 -12.55
N TYR A 53 -0.86 -9.72 -12.10
CA TYR A 53 -0.36 -8.77 -11.11
C TYR A 53 -0.78 -9.22 -9.71
N CYS A 54 0.18 -9.29 -8.80
CA CYS A 54 0.02 -9.81 -7.44
C CYS A 54 0.34 -8.71 -6.43
N TYR A 55 -0.48 -8.60 -5.39
CA TYR A 55 -0.44 -7.58 -4.36
C TYR A 55 0.05 -8.14 -3.02
N THR A 56 0.20 -9.47 -2.91
CA THR A 56 0.69 -10.16 -1.73
C THR A 56 1.56 -11.35 -2.13
N ASP A 57 2.43 -11.82 -1.23
CA ASP A 57 3.21 -13.04 -1.45
C ASP A 57 2.36 -14.29 -1.70
N PRO A 58 1.25 -14.55 -0.97
CA PRO A 58 0.34 -15.64 -1.30
C PRO A 58 -0.21 -15.57 -2.73
N GLU A 59 -0.58 -14.37 -3.21
CA GLU A 59 -1.02 -14.18 -4.60
C GLU A 59 0.10 -14.52 -5.59
N ARG A 60 1.35 -14.14 -5.29
CA ARG A 60 2.52 -14.47 -6.12
C ARG A 60 2.70 -15.99 -6.23
N VAL A 61 2.66 -16.72 -5.11
CA VAL A 61 2.81 -18.18 -5.09
C VAL A 61 1.70 -18.85 -5.90
N ASN A 62 0.46 -18.40 -5.73
CA ASN A 62 -0.67 -18.92 -6.50
C ASN A 62 -0.51 -18.66 -8.01
N ALA A 63 -0.05 -17.47 -8.39
CA ALA A 63 0.19 -17.13 -9.80
C ALA A 63 1.31 -17.98 -10.42
N ILE A 64 2.37 -18.27 -9.68
CA ILE A 64 3.45 -19.17 -10.13
C ILE A 64 2.89 -20.58 -10.39
N ASN A 65 2.10 -21.11 -9.46
CA ASN A 65 1.48 -22.43 -9.60
C ASN A 65 0.50 -22.50 -10.77
N GLU A 66 -0.23 -21.42 -11.04
CA GLU A 66 -1.19 -21.33 -12.14
C GLU A 66 -0.49 -21.25 -13.52
N LEU A 67 0.59 -20.50 -13.63
CA LEU A 67 1.26 -20.21 -14.91
C LEU A 67 2.18 -21.34 -15.40
N GLY A 68 2.42 -22.36 -14.56
CA GLY A 68 3.18 -23.55 -14.90
C GLY A 68 4.70 -23.35 -14.83
N PRO A 69 5.49 -24.17 -15.54
CA PRO A 69 6.94 -24.17 -15.38
C PRO A 69 7.61 -22.88 -15.88
N ARG A 70 8.46 -22.29 -15.04
CA ARG A 70 9.33 -21.13 -15.32
C ARG A 70 8.59 -19.88 -15.81
N PRO A 71 7.67 -19.32 -15.02
CA PRO A 71 7.13 -17.99 -15.31
C PRO A 71 8.20 -16.92 -15.08
N GLU A 72 8.12 -15.83 -15.83
CA GLU A 72 8.90 -14.62 -15.57
C GLU A 72 8.26 -13.89 -14.38
N ILE A 73 9.06 -13.62 -13.35
CA ILE A 73 8.64 -12.92 -12.14
C ILE A 73 9.37 -11.58 -12.07
N THR A 74 8.63 -10.50 -11.91
CA THR A 74 9.14 -9.14 -11.68
C THR A 74 8.63 -8.66 -10.34
N ARG A 75 9.51 -8.16 -9.47
CA ARG A 75 9.13 -7.47 -8.23
C ARG A 75 9.18 -5.97 -8.49
N PHE A 76 8.13 -5.25 -8.11
CA PHE A 76 8.09 -3.79 -8.18
C PHE A 76 8.51 -3.21 -6.83
N LYS A 77 9.49 -2.31 -6.83
CA LYS A 77 9.90 -1.57 -5.62
C LYS A 77 9.12 -0.26 -5.46
N GLY A 78 8.63 0.29 -6.56
CA GLY A 78 7.85 1.53 -6.57
C GLY A 78 7.03 1.68 -7.85
N LEU A 79 6.15 2.68 -7.89
CA LEU A 79 5.31 2.98 -9.03
C LEU A 79 6.11 3.38 -10.27
N GLY A 80 7.28 3.99 -10.07
CA GLY A 80 8.17 4.40 -11.16
C GLY A 80 8.72 3.23 -12.00
N GLU A 81 8.69 2.00 -11.47
CA GLU A 81 9.10 0.79 -12.19
C GLU A 81 7.99 0.23 -13.08
N ILE A 82 6.76 0.74 -12.95
CA ILE A 82 5.61 0.35 -13.77
C ILE A 82 5.54 1.29 -14.97
N SER A 83 5.63 0.72 -16.17
CA SER A 83 5.51 1.50 -17.40
C SER A 83 4.11 2.14 -17.53
N PRO A 84 3.96 3.29 -18.20
CA PRO A 84 2.65 3.93 -18.37
C PRO A 84 1.58 3.03 -19.01
N ASP A 85 1.97 2.19 -19.97
CA ASP A 85 1.07 1.24 -20.61
C ASP A 85 0.60 0.15 -19.64
N GLU A 86 1.50 -0.38 -18.81
CA GLU A 86 1.12 -1.32 -17.76
C GLU A 86 0.24 -0.67 -16.70
N PHE A 87 0.56 0.55 -16.29
CA PHE A 87 -0.21 1.29 -15.31
C PHE A 87 -1.64 1.53 -15.80
N ARG A 88 -1.82 1.82 -17.10
CA ARG A 88 -3.15 1.94 -17.70
C ARG A 88 -3.99 0.68 -17.54
N HIS A 89 -3.38 -0.51 -17.57
CA HIS A 89 -4.11 -1.77 -17.34
C HIS A 89 -4.52 -1.97 -15.87
N LEU A 90 -3.84 -1.31 -14.93
CA LEU A 90 -4.21 -1.31 -13.51
C LEU A 90 -5.40 -0.37 -13.23
N ILE A 91 -5.53 0.70 -14.02
CA ILE A 91 -6.63 1.66 -13.92
C ILE A 91 -7.79 1.25 -14.82
N GLY A 92 -8.69 0.42 -14.28
CA GLY A 92 -9.88 -0.05 -15.01
C GLY A 92 -10.97 -0.58 -14.08
N PRO A 93 -11.92 -1.38 -14.60
CA PRO A 93 -13.04 -1.91 -13.80
C PRO A 93 -12.60 -2.78 -12.60
N LYS A 94 -11.38 -3.33 -12.66
CA LYS A 94 -10.78 -4.17 -11.62
C LYS A 94 -9.73 -3.43 -10.77
N ILE A 95 -9.71 -2.10 -10.83
CA ILE A 95 -8.82 -1.28 -10.01
C ILE A 95 -9.01 -1.64 -8.53
N ARG A 96 -7.89 -1.90 -7.83
CA ARG A 96 -7.92 -2.18 -6.40
C ARG A 96 -7.77 -0.88 -5.63
N LEU A 97 -8.89 -0.43 -5.06
CA LEU A 97 -8.96 0.77 -4.24
C LEU A 97 -9.36 0.39 -2.82
N GLU A 98 -8.66 0.95 -1.85
CA GLU A 98 -9.02 0.84 -0.44
C GLU A 98 -9.70 2.13 0.01
N ASN A 99 -10.93 2.03 0.49
CA ASN A 99 -11.68 3.20 0.95
C ASN A 99 -11.25 3.62 2.35
N VAL A 100 -10.94 4.90 2.52
CA VAL A 100 -10.58 5.46 3.82
C VAL A 100 -11.86 5.88 4.53
N LEU A 101 -12.35 5.02 5.42
CA LEU A 101 -13.55 5.27 6.21
C LEU A 101 -13.20 5.84 7.59
N LEU A 102 -13.79 6.98 7.92
CA LEU A 102 -13.72 7.51 9.28
C LEU A 102 -14.87 6.94 10.11
N LYS A 103 -14.55 6.13 11.12
CA LYS A 103 -15.53 5.73 12.13
C LYS A 103 -15.98 6.97 12.93
N LYS A 104 -17.23 6.97 13.40
CA LYS A 104 -17.83 8.09 14.14
C LYS A 104 -17.18 8.41 15.50
N ASP A 105 -16.13 7.70 15.89
CA ASP A 105 -15.56 7.79 17.23
C ASP A 105 -14.74 9.09 17.43
N ASN A 106 -14.93 9.69 18.59
CA ASN A 106 -14.42 11.01 18.98
C ASN A 106 -12.89 11.07 19.24
N GLY A 107 -12.15 9.99 18.95
CA GLY A 107 -10.72 9.86 19.25
C GLY A 107 -9.78 10.38 18.15
N LEU A 108 -10.29 10.79 16.99
CA LEU A 108 -9.46 11.22 15.88
C LEU A 108 -8.57 12.41 16.24
N ASP A 109 -9.14 13.43 16.90
CA ASP A 109 -8.40 14.64 17.24
C ASP A 109 -7.26 14.36 18.23
N GLU A 110 -7.49 13.45 19.19
CA GLU A 110 -6.47 13.02 20.14
C GLU A 110 -5.37 12.22 19.43
N LEU A 111 -5.74 11.30 18.53
CA LEU A 111 -4.81 10.50 17.76
C LEU A 111 -3.94 11.37 16.83
N LEU A 112 -4.54 12.33 16.14
CA LEU A 112 -3.83 13.30 15.31
C LEU A 112 -2.88 14.17 16.16
N ARG A 113 -3.34 14.66 17.32
CA ARG A 113 -2.48 15.41 18.24
C ARG A 113 -1.30 14.59 18.75
N PHE A 114 -1.51 13.30 19.04
CA PHE A 114 -0.43 12.43 19.53
C PHE A 114 0.62 12.15 18.44
N TYR A 115 0.19 11.75 17.24
CA TYR A 115 1.13 11.36 16.18
C TYR A 115 1.79 12.57 15.51
N MET A 116 1.09 13.69 15.37
CA MET A 116 1.56 14.88 14.63
C MET A 116 1.93 16.05 15.55
N GLY A 117 1.80 15.90 16.86
CA GLY A 117 2.09 16.95 17.85
C GLY A 117 3.57 17.05 18.25
N LYS A 118 3.83 17.95 19.21
CA LYS A 118 5.16 18.29 19.72
C LYS A 118 5.71 17.31 20.78
N ASN A 119 4.95 16.26 21.11
CA ASN A 119 5.26 15.22 22.11
C ASN A 119 6.27 14.18 21.60
N THR A 120 7.42 14.62 21.09
CA THR A 120 8.44 13.73 20.51
C THR A 120 8.90 12.61 21.45
N PRO A 121 9.17 12.86 22.76
CA PRO A 121 9.64 11.80 23.66
C PRO A 121 8.60 10.68 23.84
N ASP A 122 7.35 11.03 24.11
CA ASP A 122 6.26 10.05 24.32
C ASP A 122 6.01 9.22 23.06
N ARG A 123 6.05 9.88 21.89
CA ARG A 123 5.89 9.20 20.61
C ARG A 123 7.03 8.22 20.33
N GLN A 124 8.27 8.57 20.70
CA GLN A 124 9.41 7.64 20.55
C GLN A 124 9.23 6.39 21.41
N VAL A 125 8.89 6.56 22.68
CA VAL A 125 8.63 5.42 23.59
C VAL A 125 7.53 4.53 23.03
N PHE A 126 6.40 5.13 22.62
CA PHE A 126 5.30 4.40 22.02
C PHE A 126 5.71 3.60 20.77
N ILE A 127 6.50 4.19 19.87
CA ILE A 127 6.97 3.50 18.65
C ILE A 127 7.85 2.31 19.02
N ILE A 128 8.77 2.48 19.98
CA ILE A 128 9.67 1.40 20.43
C ILE A 128 8.86 0.24 21.02
N ASP A 129 7.91 0.55 21.90
CA ASP A 129 7.09 -0.46 22.58
C ASP A 129 6.18 -1.24 21.61
N ASN A 130 5.86 -0.66 20.45
CA ASN A 130 4.99 -1.26 19.44
C ASN A 130 5.74 -1.72 18.18
N LEU A 131 7.07 -1.62 18.16
CA LEU A 131 7.87 -2.01 17.00
C LEU A 131 7.76 -3.52 16.79
N ARG A 132 7.21 -3.92 15.66
CA ARG A 132 7.20 -5.31 15.20
C ARG A 132 8.31 -5.48 14.18
N ILE A 133 9.23 -6.40 14.46
CA ILE A 133 10.29 -6.77 13.52
C ILE A 133 9.69 -7.83 12.60
N GLU A 134 9.38 -7.45 11.36
CA GLU A 134 9.11 -8.43 10.30
C GLU A 134 10.46 -8.98 9.85
N GLU A 135 10.69 -10.28 10.04
CA GLU A 135 11.87 -10.94 9.48
C GLU A 135 11.74 -10.99 7.95
N ASP A 136 12.71 -10.42 7.24
CA ASP A 136 12.84 -10.59 5.79
C ASP A 136 12.93 -12.08 5.48
N ILE A 137 11.86 -12.67 4.96
CA ILE A 137 11.87 -14.07 4.50
C ILE A 137 12.86 -14.13 3.32
N PRO A 138 13.94 -14.95 3.40
CA PRO A 138 14.94 -14.99 2.35
C PRO A 138 14.30 -15.34 1.00
N GLU A 139 14.66 -14.58 -0.04
CA GLU A 139 14.21 -14.83 -1.41
C GLU A 139 14.58 -16.28 -1.79
N VAL A 140 13.57 -17.13 -1.97
CA VAL A 140 13.79 -18.48 -2.50
C VAL A 140 14.18 -18.30 -3.96
N VAL A 141 15.49 -18.36 -4.21
CA VAL A 141 16.06 -18.42 -5.55
C VAL A 141 15.53 -19.69 -6.20
N ALA A 142 14.59 -19.54 -7.12
CA ALA A 142 14.13 -20.63 -7.96
C ALA A 142 15.27 -21.01 -8.92
N ASN A 143 15.94 -22.14 -8.64
CA ASN A 143 16.88 -22.79 -9.56
C ASN A 143 16.15 -23.39 -10.77
#